data_AF-A0A9P0CFH8-F1
#
_entry.id   AF-A0A9P0CFH8-F1
#
_cell.length_a   1.000
_cell.length_b   1.000
_cell.length_c   1.000
_cell.angle_alpha   90.00
_cell.angle_beta   90.00
_cell.angle_gamma   90.00
#
_symmetry.space_group_name_H-M   'P 1'
#
loop_
_entity.id
_entity.type
_entity.pdbx_description
1 polymer ?
#
loop_
_entity_poly.entity_id
_entity_poly.type
_entity_poly.pdbx_seq_one_letter_code
_entity_poly.pdbx_strand_id
1 'polypeptide(L)'
;MPKTKQATSVTKTAMIQNINPVSSNINITKVVNVRDGGIMVRCENSDECIKFKNLSDEKLANDYTIKEVPVLNPRFKIVGISENLSENDLINGIKSQNNNEICPKSNLPITFEKE
;
A
#
# COMPACT_ATOMS: atom_id res chain seq x y z
N MET A 1 10.52 1.99 8.43
CA MET A 1 11.56 0.95 8.67
C MET A 1 12.45 1.42 9.81
N PRO A 2 12.76 0.60 10.81
CA PRO A 2 13.72 0.98 11.84
C PRO A 2 15.12 1.10 11.23
N LYS A 3 15.93 2.07 11.70
CA LYS A 3 17.33 2.24 11.23
C LYS A 3 18.24 1.10 11.70
N THR A 4 17.88 0.46 12.80
CA THR A 4 18.53 -0.75 13.33
C THR A 4 17.54 -1.92 13.30
N LYS A 5 17.98 -3.11 12.90
CA LYS A 5 17.11 -4.29 12.84
C LYS A 5 16.54 -4.60 14.22
N GLN A 6 15.24 -4.87 14.28
CA GLN A 6 14.53 -5.20 15.51
C GLN A 6 13.32 -6.09 15.22
N ALA A 7 12.66 -6.59 16.27
CA ALA A 7 11.39 -7.28 16.11
C ALA A 7 10.28 -6.30 15.68
N THR A 8 9.38 -6.74 14.80
CA THR A 8 8.24 -5.93 14.33
C THR A 8 7.32 -5.48 15.46
N SER A 9 7.23 -6.26 16.54
CA SER A 9 6.48 -5.89 17.76
C SER A 9 6.97 -4.57 18.36
N VAL A 10 8.29 -4.34 18.39
CA VAL A 10 8.89 -3.11 18.92
C VAL A 10 8.44 -1.90 18.09
N THR A 11 8.48 -2.03 16.76
CA THR A 11 8.02 -0.97 15.84
C THR A 11 6.52 -0.68 16.00
N LYS A 12 5.68 -1.72 16.17
CA LYS A 12 4.24 -1.55 16.42
C LYS A 12 3.98 -0.82 17.74
N THR A 13 4.68 -1.20 18.80
CA THR A 13 4.57 -0.54 20.10
C THR A 13 4.99 0.93 20.00
N ALA A 14 6.11 1.23 19.33
CA ALA A 14 6.55 2.61 19.11
C ALA A 14 5.52 3.44 18.32
N MET A 15 4.91 2.86 17.28
CA MET A 15 3.84 3.51 16.51
C MET A 15 2.63 3.83 17.40
N ILE A 16 2.15 2.88 18.19
CA ILE A 16 0.98 3.06 19.05
C ILE A 16 1.26 4.11 20.13
N GLN A 17 2.43 4.06 20.77
CA GLN A 17 2.80 4.96 21.86
C GLN A 17 3.02 6.40 21.41
N ASN A 18 3.70 6.60 20.27
CA ASN A 18 4.08 7.94 19.84
C ASN A 18 3.04 8.59 18.93
N ILE A 19 2.40 7.84 18.03
CA ILE A 19 1.45 8.41 17.06
C ILE A 19 0.01 8.32 17.59
N ASN A 20 -0.36 7.20 18.20
CA ASN A 20 -1.74 6.85 18.55
C ASN A 20 -2.77 7.26 17.46
N PRO A 21 -3.02 6.38 16.47
CA PRO A 21 -3.87 6.70 15.32
C PRO A 21 -5.30 7.12 15.68
N VAL A 22 -5.84 6.55 16.76
CA VAL A 22 -7.21 6.82 17.23
C VAL A 22 -7.32 8.26 17.73
N SER A 23 -6.40 8.69 18.60
CA SER A 23 -6.40 10.08 19.08
C SER A 23 -6.06 11.08 17.98
N SER A 24 -5.34 10.65 16.95
CA SER A 24 -4.96 11.50 15.81
C SER A 24 -6.05 11.57 14.72
N ASN A 25 -7.20 10.91 14.92
CA ASN A 25 -8.29 10.80 13.94
C ASN A 25 -7.78 10.34 12.55
N ILE A 26 -6.99 9.26 12.54
CA ILE A 26 -6.47 8.60 11.34
C ILE A 26 -7.01 7.18 11.31
N ASN A 27 -7.70 6.82 10.24
CA ASN A 27 -8.26 5.49 10.07
C ASN A 27 -7.24 4.58 9.37
N ILE A 28 -6.64 3.68 10.15
CA ILE A 28 -5.73 2.66 9.64
C ILE A 28 -6.54 1.42 9.27
N THR A 29 -6.53 1.07 7.99
CA THR A 29 -7.25 -0.10 7.46
C THR A 29 -6.42 -1.38 7.51
N LYS A 30 -5.08 -1.26 7.46
CA LYS A 30 -4.19 -2.43 7.47
C LYS A 30 -2.82 -2.10 8.02
N VAL A 31 -2.25 -3.03 8.80
CA VAL A 31 -0.84 -3.01 9.23
C VAL A 31 -0.18 -4.32 8.83
N VAL A 32 0.87 -4.25 8.03
CA VAL A 32 1.60 -5.41 7.50
C VAL A 32 3.03 -5.39 8.02
N ASN A 33 3.50 -6.55 8.45
CA ASN A 33 4.90 -6.73 8.83
C ASN A 33 5.76 -6.76 7.57
N VAL A 34 6.87 -6.03 7.55
CA VAL A 34 7.86 -6.10 6.48
C VAL A 34 9.22 -6.52 7.06
N ARG A 35 10.18 -6.80 6.17
CA ARG A 35 11.53 -7.26 6.54
C ARG A 35 12.21 -6.35 7.56
N ASP A 36 13.19 -6.89 8.27
CA ASP A 36 14.08 -6.14 9.17
C ASP A 36 13.36 -5.35 10.28
N GLY A 37 12.18 -5.80 10.69
CA GLY A 37 11.42 -5.16 11.77
C GLY A 37 10.53 -4.00 11.36
N GLY A 38 10.43 -3.71 10.06
CA GLY A 38 9.55 -2.64 9.58
C GLY A 38 8.07 -3.01 9.63
N ILE A 39 7.24 -1.97 9.53
CA ILE A 39 5.81 -2.10 9.30
C ILE A 39 5.41 -1.24 8.09
N MET A 40 4.42 -1.72 7.35
CA MET A 40 3.70 -0.97 6.34
C MET A 40 2.30 -0.69 6.88
N VAL A 41 1.86 0.56 6.77
CA VAL A 41 0.57 1.01 7.27
C VAL A 41 -0.25 1.50 6.08
N ARG A 42 -1.49 1.05 5.99
CA ARG A 42 -2.47 1.52 5.02
C ARG A 42 -3.54 2.32 5.75
N CYS A 43 -3.82 3.51 5.26
CA CYS A 43 -4.94 4.34 5.72
C CYS A 43 -6.15 4.19 4.77
N GLU A 44 -7.29 4.71 5.19
CA GLU A 44 -8.52 4.70 4.38
C GLU A 44 -8.36 5.46 3.07
N ASN A 45 -7.72 6.64 3.12
CA ASN A 45 -7.55 7.53 1.98
C ASN A 45 -6.16 8.21 1.96
N SER A 46 -5.88 8.93 0.87
CA SER A 46 -4.59 9.58 0.63
C SER A 46 -4.29 10.69 1.65
N ASP A 47 -5.30 11.45 2.07
CA ASP A 47 -5.12 12.58 3.00
C ASP A 47 -4.72 12.06 4.38
N GLU A 48 -5.33 10.96 4.82
CA GLU A 48 -4.97 10.27 6.06
C GLU A 48 -3.58 9.64 5.99
N CYS A 49 -3.18 9.08 4.85
CA CYS A 49 -1.81 8.60 4.63
C CYS A 49 -0.80 9.75 4.76
N ILE A 50 -1.08 10.92 4.17
CA ILE A 50 -0.22 12.11 4.27
C ILE A 50 -0.12 12.57 5.73
N LYS A 51 -1.26 12.65 6.43
CA LYS A 51 -1.31 13.03 7.84
C LYS A 51 -0.51 12.06 8.72
N PHE A 52 -0.67 10.76 8.49
CA PHE A 52 0.06 9.71 9.22
C PHE A 52 1.57 9.78 8.96
N LYS A 53 1.96 10.00 7.70
CA LYS A 53 3.37 10.17 7.31
C LYS A 53 4.00 11.36 8.02
N ASN A 54 3.34 12.52 7.99
CA ASN A 54 3.85 13.74 8.64
C ASN A 54 4.02 13.54 10.15
N LEU A 55 3.05 12.93 10.83
CA LEU A 55 3.15 12.61 12.26
C LEU A 55 4.25 11.58 12.56
N SER A 56 4.42 10.60 11.68
CA SER A 56 5.49 9.61 11.80
C SER A 56 6.86 10.26 11.62
N ASP A 57 7.00 11.17 10.66
CA ASP A 57 8.22 11.92 10.44
C ASP A 57 8.55 12.80 11.64
N GLU A 58 7.58 13.53 12.19
CA GLU A 58 7.77 14.39 13.36
C GLU A 58 8.24 13.59 14.59
N LYS A 59 7.63 12.42 14.84
CA LYS A 59 7.82 11.70 16.10
C LYS A 59 8.81 10.54 16.05
N LEU A 60 9.07 9.97 14.87
CA LEU A 60 9.81 8.73 14.73
C LEU A 60 11.01 8.83 13.75
N ALA A 61 11.20 9.94 13.02
CA ALA A 61 12.28 10.03 12.02
C ALA A 61 13.70 9.84 12.57
N ASN A 62 13.91 10.04 13.87
CA ASN A 62 15.20 9.83 14.52
C ASN A 62 15.61 8.36 14.52
N ASP A 63 14.67 7.45 14.78
CA ASP A 63 14.96 6.01 14.90
C ASP A 63 14.46 5.20 13.70
N TYR A 64 13.56 5.78 12.89
CA TYR A 64 12.90 5.12 11.78
C TYR A 64 13.06 5.92 10.49
N THR A 65 13.32 5.21 9.40
CA THR A 65 13.13 5.73 8.04
C THR A 65 11.65 5.59 7.66
N ILE A 66 10.96 6.71 7.54
CA ILE A 66 9.58 6.77 7.05
C ILE A 66 9.64 7.02 5.54
N LYS A 67 8.87 6.24 4.78
CA LYS A 67 8.73 6.39 3.33
C LYS A 67 7.31 6.07 2.94
N GLU A 68 6.82 6.81 1.97
CA GLU A 68 5.59 6.47 1.27
C GLU A 68 5.90 5.37 0.26
N VAL A 69 5.07 4.32 0.24
CA VAL A 69 5.20 3.25 -0.74
C VAL A 69 4.38 3.67 -1.96
N PRO A 70 5.02 3.86 -3.14
CA PRO A 70 4.29 4.22 -4.34
C PRO A 70 3.34 3.08 -4.71
N VAL A 71 2.12 3.44 -5.07
CA VAL A 71 1.16 2.47 -5.63
C VAL A 71 1.67 2.04 -7.01
N LEU A 72 1.59 0.74 -7.30
CA LEU A 72 1.99 0.22 -8.59
C LEU A 72 1.04 0.73 -9.69
N ASN A 73 1.62 1.21 -10.79
CA ASN A 73 0.90 1.49 -12.04
C ASN A 73 1.42 0.54 -13.14
N PRO A 74 1.16 -0.78 -13.01
CA PRO A 74 1.70 -1.77 -13.94
C PRO A 74 1.04 -1.64 -15.32
N ARG A 75 1.82 -1.91 -16.38
CA ARG A 75 1.29 -2.14 -17.71
C ARG A 75 1.13 -3.64 -17.92
N PHE A 76 -0.05 -4.07 -18.36
CA PHE A 76 -0.32 -5.49 -18.63
C PHE A 76 -0.41 -5.73 -20.13
N LYS A 77 0.30 -6.76 -20.59
CA LYS A 77 0.09 -7.37 -21.91
C LYS A 77 -0.44 -8.78 -21.66
N ILE A 78 -1.60 -9.09 -22.22
CA ILE A 78 -2.25 -10.39 -22.03
C ILE A 78 -2.39 -11.02 -23.40
N VAL A 79 -1.82 -12.23 -23.53
CA VAL A 79 -1.75 -13.00 -24.78
C VAL A 79 -2.49 -14.33 -24.58
N GLY A 80 -3.00 -14.91 -25.66
CA GLY A 80 -3.63 -16.24 -25.64
C GLY A 80 -4.99 -16.32 -24.93
N ILE A 81 -5.76 -15.23 -24.91
CA ILE A 81 -7.12 -15.24 -24.33
C ILE A 81 -8.12 -15.84 -25.34
N SER A 82 -8.99 -16.73 -24.87
CA SER A 82 -10.12 -17.24 -25.65
C SER A 82 -11.15 -16.13 -25.95
N GLU A 83 -11.74 -16.12 -27.14
CA GLU A 83 -12.61 -15.04 -27.64
C GLU A 83 -13.87 -14.72 -26.79
N ASN A 84 -14.18 -15.56 -25.79
CA ASN A 84 -15.40 -15.45 -24.98
C ASN A 84 -15.28 -14.49 -23.78
N LEU A 85 -14.13 -13.85 -23.56
CA LEU A 85 -13.93 -12.90 -22.45
C LEU A 85 -13.95 -11.47 -22.98
N SER A 86 -14.89 -10.67 -22.48
CA SER A 86 -14.90 -9.24 -22.78
C SER A 86 -13.75 -8.53 -22.07
N GLU A 87 -13.21 -7.49 -22.70
CA GLU A 87 -12.16 -6.63 -22.12
C GLU A 87 -12.56 -6.11 -20.73
N ASN A 88 -13.82 -5.69 -20.56
CA ASN A 88 -14.33 -5.19 -19.29
C ASN A 88 -14.36 -6.26 -18.20
N ASP A 89 -14.77 -7.49 -18.52
CA ASP A 89 -14.78 -8.59 -17.55
C ASP A 89 -13.38 -8.92 -17.08
N LEU A 90 -12.41 -8.89 -18.01
CA LEU A 90 -11.02 -9.15 -17.69
C LEU A 90 -10.40 -8.04 -16.82
N ILE A 91 -10.64 -6.77 -17.17
CA ILE A 91 -10.20 -5.61 -16.37
C ILE A 91 -10.80 -5.69 -14.97
N ASN A 92 -12.10 -5.96 -14.86
CA ASN A 92 -12.79 -6.07 -13.57
C ASN A 92 -12.28 -7.27 -12.76
N GLY A 93 -11.99 -8.40 -13.41
CA GLY A 93 -11.37 -9.57 -12.79
C GLY A 93 -9.99 -9.24 -12.21
N ILE A 94 -9.11 -8.63 -13.00
CA ILE A 94 -7.75 -8.24 -12.57
C ILE A 94 -7.83 -7.24 -11.42
N LYS A 95 -8.69 -6.22 -11.52
CA LYS A 95 -8.88 -5.23 -10.45
C LYS A 95 -9.37 -5.89 -9.16
N SER A 96 -10.42 -6.70 -9.23
CA SER A 96 -11.01 -7.35 -8.06
C SER A 96 -10.04 -8.27 -7.32
N GLN A 97 -9.19 -8.99 -8.05
CA GLN A 97 -8.14 -9.85 -7.47
C GLN A 97 -7.00 -9.03 -6.83
N ASN A 98 -6.81 -7.78 -7.25
CA ASN A 98 -5.68 -6.93 -6.86
C ASN A 98 -6.12 -5.61 -6.20
N ASN A 99 -7.31 -5.58 -5.60
CA ASN A 99 -7.96 -4.40 -4.99
C ASN A 99 -7.07 -3.59 -4.01
N ASN A 100 -5.94 -4.17 -3.58
CA ASN A 100 -5.04 -3.59 -2.60
C ASN A 100 -3.64 -3.21 -3.11
N GLU A 101 -3.27 -3.63 -4.32
CA GLU A 101 -1.91 -3.47 -4.87
C GLU A 101 -1.89 -2.58 -6.12
N ILE A 102 -3.03 -2.48 -6.83
CA ILE A 102 -3.17 -1.68 -8.05
C ILE A 102 -3.96 -0.42 -7.75
N CYS A 103 -3.48 0.73 -8.24
CA CYS A 103 -4.17 2.02 -8.06
C CYS A 103 -5.58 1.97 -8.67
N PRO A 104 -6.67 2.14 -7.89
CA PRO A 104 -8.04 2.08 -8.39
C PRO A 104 -8.35 3.15 -9.44
N LYS A 105 -7.62 4.28 -9.36
CA LYS A 105 -7.75 5.46 -10.22
C LYS A 105 -6.85 5.42 -11.46
N SER A 106 -5.98 4.41 -11.59
CA SER A 106 -5.17 4.27 -12.80
C SER A 106 -6.04 3.69 -13.93
N ASN A 107 -6.08 4.37 -15.06
CA ASN A 107 -6.41 3.73 -16.32
C ASN A 107 -5.37 2.63 -16.51
N LEU A 108 -5.72 1.39 -16.21
CA LEU A 108 -4.85 0.23 -16.46
C LEU A 108 -4.67 0.14 -17.98
N PRO A 109 -3.50 0.50 -18.53
CA PRO A 109 -3.28 0.36 -19.95
C PRO A 109 -3.06 -1.13 -20.20
N ILE A 110 -4.08 -1.79 -20.74
CA ILE A 110 -4.02 -3.21 -21.14
C ILE A 110 -3.94 -3.25 -22.66
N THR A 111 -2.97 -4.01 -23.18
CA THR A 111 -2.87 -4.29 -24.61
C THR A 111 -3.17 -5.77 -24.84
N PHE A 112 -4.12 -6.01 -25.74
CA PHE A 112 -4.55 -7.34 -26.17
C PHE A 112 -3.87 -7.67 -27.49
N GLU A 113 -3.18 -8.80 -27.54
CA GLU A 113 -2.61 -9.33 -28.78
C GLU A 113 -3.10 -10.77 -28.99
N LYS A 114 -3.60 -11.03 -30.20
CA LYS A 114 -3.88 -12.38 -30.69
C LYS A 114 -2.60 -12.95 -31.29
N GLU A 115 -2.32 -14.22 -31.02
CA GLU A 115 -1.37 -15.01 -31.82
C GLU A 115 -2.05 -15.52 -33.10
#